data_AF-A0A4S8PKP6-F1
#
_entry.id   AF-A0A4S8PKP6-F1
#
_cell.length_a   1.000
_cell.length_b   1.000
_cell.length_c   1.000
_cell.angle_alpha   90.00
_cell.angle_beta   90.00
_cell.angle_gamma   90.00
#
_symmetry.space_group_name_H-M   'P 1'
#
loop_
_entity.id
_entity.type
_entity.pdbx_description
1 polymer ?
#
loop_
_entity_poly.entity_id
_entity_poly.type
_entity_poly.pdbx_seq_one_letter_code
_entity_poly.pdbx_strand_id
1 'polypeptide(L)'
;MTSYQTDRARAAAMAADSAVYGRRRFASGFFLGLVILVVLAFALGFVLVGGIGETLKVRLGATGISLLVATPITLVLGFFVGLFGKVRRMGMGIVVGALVGTAVLAGLFLLVR
;
A
#
# COMPACT_ATOMS: atom_id res chain seq x y z
N MET A 1 -31.69 -35.58 -5.44
CA MET A 1 -30.68 -35.63 -4.36
C MET A 1 -29.35 -35.18 -4.94
N THR A 2 -28.90 -33.95 -4.66
CA THR A 2 -27.51 -33.56 -4.95
C THR A 2 -26.62 -34.37 -4.02
N SER A 3 -25.62 -35.06 -4.56
CA SER A 3 -24.73 -35.84 -3.71
C SER A 3 -23.89 -34.86 -2.89
N TYR A 4 -23.64 -35.17 -1.63
CA TYR A 4 -22.77 -34.37 -0.75
C TYR A 4 -21.40 -34.06 -1.42
N GLN A 5 -20.93 -34.95 -2.31
CA GLN A 5 -19.73 -34.74 -3.11
C GLN A 5 -19.87 -33.62 -4.14
N THR A 6 -21.02 -33.50 -4.83
CA THR A 6 -21.29 -32.40 -5.76
C THR A 6 -21.35 -31.03 -5.09
N ASP A 7 -21.92 -30.94 -3.87
CA ASP A 7 -21.96 -29.67 -3.12
C ASP A 7 -20.57 -29.27 -2.59
N ARG A 8 -19.77 -30.24 -2.16
CA ARG A 8 -18.38 -29.99 -1.73
C ARG A 8 -17.49 -29.54 -2.89
N ALA A 9 -17.64 -30.12 -4.07
CA ALA A 9 -16.92 -29.71 -5.28
C ALA A 9 -17.30 -28.27 -5.71
N ARG A 10 -18.58 -27.91 -5.63
CA ARG A 10 -19.06 -26.56 -5.95
C ARG A 10 -18.56 -25.52 -4.95
N ALA A 11 -18.55 -25.86 -3.65
CA ALA A 11 -17.97 -25.00 -2.61
C ALA A 11 -16.44 -24.80 -2.79
N ALA A 12 -15.71 -25.85 -3.17
CA ALA A 12 -14.28 -25.77 -3.45
C ALA A 12 -13.97 -24.89 -4.68
N ALA A 13 -14.78 -25.00 -5.74
CA ALA A 13 -14.66 -24.15 -6.93
C ALA A 13 -14.92 -22.67 -6.59
N MET A 14 -15.97 -22.36 -5.83
CA MET A 14 -16.25 -20.99 -5.35
C MET A 14 -15.13 -20.46 -4.44
N ALA A 15 -14.52 -21.31 -3.60
CA ALA A 15 -13.37 -20.94 -2.78
C ALA A 15 -12.13 -20.63 -3.64
N ALA A 16 -11.88 -21.39 -4.71
CA ALA A 16 -10.78 -21.13 -5.64
C ALA A 16 -10.96 -19.79 -6.38
N ASP A 17 -12.15 -19.50 -6.91
CA ASP A 17 -12.44 -18.24 -7.60
C ASP A 17 -12.34 -17.04 -6.66
N SER A 18 -12.84 -17.17 -5.43
CA SER A 18 -12.73 -16.12 -4.40
C SER A 18 -11.29 -15.91 -3.92
N ALA A 19 -10.44 -16.95 -3.96
CA ALA A 19 -9.01 -16.84 -3.70
C ALA A 19 -8.30 -16.00 -4.78
N VAL A 20 -8.57 -16.27 -6.06
CA VAL A 20 -8.00 -15.51 -7.20
C VAL A 20 -8.47 -14.06 -7.18
N TYR A 21 -9.78 -13.83 -7.02
CA TYR A 21 -10.36 -12.49 -6.96
C TYR A 21 -9.72 -11.66 -5.85
N GLY A 22 -9.59 -12.25 -4.67
CA GLY A 22 -9.02 -11.54 -3.56
C GLY A 22 -7.50 -11.34 -3.64
N ARG A 23 -6.76 -12.22 -4.32
CA ARG A 23 -5.33 -12.02 -4.60
C ARG A 23 -5.11 -10.83 -5.54
N ARG A 24 -5.95 -10.69 -6.59
CA ARG A 24 -5.92 -9.53 -7.49
C ARG A 24 -6.23 -8.23 -6.76
N ARG A 25 -7.25 -8.23 -5.88
CA ARG A 25 -7.59 -7.07 -5.05
C ARG A 25 -6.49 -6.69 -4.06
N PHE A 26 -5.82 -7.68 -3.48
CA PHE A 26 -4.65 -7.44 -2.64
C PHE A 26 -3.51 -6.81 -3.42
N ALA A 27 -3.15 -7.37 -4.58
CA ALA A 27 -2.10 -6.81 -5.43
C ALA A 27 -2.41 -5.38 -5.88
N SER A 28 -3.65 -5.11 -6.31
CA SER A 28 -4.06 -3.73 -6.65
C SER A 28 -3.97 -2.80 -5.44
N GLY A 29 -4.37 -3.28 -4.25
CA GLY A 29 -4.22 -2.53 -3.01
C GLY A 29 -2.76 -2.22 -2.68
N PHE A 30 -1.87 -3.21 -2.84
CA PHE A 30 -0.43 -3.07 -2.62
C PHE A 30 0.18 -1.98 -3.50
N PHE A 31 -0.07 -2.02 -4.81
CA PHE A 31 0.39 -0.97 -5.71
C PHE A 31 -0.22 0.39 -5.39
N LEU A 32 -1.51 0.44 -5.06
CA LEU A 32 -2.17 1.68 -4.65
C LEU A 32 -1.52 2.29 -3.41
N GLY A 33 -1.21 1.46 -2.40
CA GLY A 33 -0.51 1.90 -1.19
C GLY A 33 0.88 2.47 -1.47
N LEU A 34 1.64 1.83 -2.35
CA LEU A 34 2.94 2.34 -2.79
C LEU A 34 2.81 3.71 -3.48
N VAL A 35 1.86 3.84 -4.41
CA VAL A 35 1.65 5.09 -5.16
C VAL A 35 1.23 6.22 -4.22
N ILE A 36 0.25 5.99 -3.34
CA ILE A 36 -0.21 6.98 -2.37
C ILE A 36 0.95 7.42 -1.48
N LEU A 37 1.72 6.48 -0.95
CA LEU A 37 2.87 6.77 -0.09
C LEU A 37 3.91 7.64 -0.81
N VAL A 38 4.31 7.27 -2.02
CA VAL A 38 5.33 7.99 -2.79
C VAL A 38 4.85 9.41 -3.12
N VAL A 39 3.61 9.56 -3.58
CA VAL A 39 3.03 10.86 -3.92
C VAL A 39 2.96 11.76 -2.68
N LEU A 40 2.48 11.23 -1.54
CA LEU A 40 2.41 11.98 -0.29
C LEU A 40 3.79 12.38 0.23
N ALA A 41 4.73 11.43 0.27
CA ALA A 41 6.09 11.71 0.75
C ALA A 41 6.80 12.74 -0.11
N PHE A 42 6.61 12.68 -1.43
CA PHE A 42 7.18 13.64 -2.36
C PHE A 42 6.52 15.02 -2.25
N ALA A 43 5.18 15.08 -2.18
CA ALA A 43 4.45 16.33 -2.02
C ALA A 43 4.82 17.04 -0.72
N LEU A 44 4.85 16.31 0.40
CA LEU A 44 5.26 16.83 1.70
C LEU A 44 6.74 17.26 1.70
N GLY A 45 7.62 16.48 1.06
CA GLY A 45 9.03 16.82 0.93
C GLY A 45 9.25 18.10 0.12
N PHE A 46 8.45 18.32 -0.93
CA PHE A 46 8.48 19.55 -1.71
C PHE A 46 7.99 20.75 -0.90
N VAL A 47 6.90 20.59 -0.16
CA VAL A 47 6.35 21.62 0.74
C VAL A 47 7.36 22.01 1.82
N LEU A 48 8.09 21.03 2.37
CA LEU A 48 9.12 21.27 3.39
C LEU A 48 10.33 22.04 2.87
N VAL A 49 10.71 21.85 1.60
CA VAL A 49 11.98 22.38 1.06
C VAL A 49 11.80 23.67 0.27
N GLY A 50 10.62 23.97 -0.29
CA GLY A 50 10.21 25.31 -0.79
C GLY A 50 11.01 25.95 -1.95
N GLY A 51 12.33 25.78 -2.00
CA GLY A 51 13.26 26.41 -2.93
C GLY A 51 13.65 25.49 -4.09
N ILE A 52 13.46 25.98 -5.31
CA ILE A 52 13.81 25.28 -6.56
C ILE A 52 15.34 25.03 -6.68
N GLY A 53 16.16 25.81 -5.98
CA GLY A 53 17.64 25.71 -5.98
C GLY A 53 18.26 24.82 -4.88
N GLU A 54 17.45 24.16 -4.06
CA GLU A 54 17.93 23.27 -2.99
C GLU A 54 18.58 22.00 -3.53
N THR A 55 19.69 21.59 -2.94
CA THR A 55 20.47 20.44 -3.40
C THR A 55 19.65 19.15 -3.36
N LEU A 56 19.92 18.23 -4.29
CA LEU A 56 19.20 16.94 -4.38
C LEU A 56 19.24 16.16 -3.06
N LYS A 57 20.33 16.28 -2.29
CA LYS A 57 20.49 15.66 -0.97
C LYS A 57 19.51 16.21 0.07
N VAL A 58 19.29 17.53 0.12
CA VAL A 58 18.33 18.13 1.06
C VAL A 58 16.91 17.74 0.71
N ARG A 59 16.58 17.71 -0.59
CA ARG A 59 15.27 17.24 -1.08
C ARG A 59 15.00 15.79 -0.70
N LEU A 60 15.97 14.90 -0.92
CA LEU A 60 15.87 13.50 -0.50
C LEU A 60 15.74 13.35 1.03
N GLY A 61 16.45 14.18 1.80
CA GLY A 61 16.30 14.27 3.26
C GLY A 61 14.89 14.65 3.69
N ALA A 62 14.32 15.69 3.09
CA ALA A 62 12.96 16.11 3.40
C ALA A 62 11.91 15.08 2.97
N THR A 63 12.08 14.42 1.82
CA THR A 63 11.22 13.29 1.41
C THR A 63 11.33 12.13 2.40
N GLY A 64 12.54 11.82 2.90
CA GLY A 64 12.75 10.82 3.94
C GLY A 64 12.03 11.16 5.24
N ILE A 65 12.13 12.41 5.71
CA ILE A 65 11.41 12.90 6.90
C ILE A 65 9.89 12.85 6.67
N SER A 66 9.44 13.15 5.46
CA SER A 66 8.03 13.13 5.09
C SER A 66 7.39 11.75 5.22
N LEU A 67 8.18 10.67 5.20
CA LEU A 67 7.67 9.32 5.46
C LEU A 67 7.07 9.18 6.86
N LEU A 68 7.52 9.95 7.84
CA LEU A 68 6.95 9.95 9.20
C LEU A 68 5.49 10.39 9.21
N VAL A 69 5.06 11.16 8.21
CA VAL A 69 3.69 11.66 8.06
C VAL A 69 2.95 10.89 6.97
N ALA A 70 3.58 10.66 5.82
CA ALA A 70 2.96 9.95 4.69
C ALA A 70 2.59 8.49 5.04
N THR A 71 3.43 7.80 5.81
CA THR A 71 3.19 6.40 6.21
C THR A 71 1.92 6.26 7.06
N PRO A 72 1.77 6.94 8.22
CA PRO A 72 0.55 6.79 9.02
C PRO A 72 -0.71 7.22 8.27
N ILE A 73 -0.66 8.26 7.43
CA ILE A 73 -1.81 8.65 6.59
C ILE A 73 -2.20 7.51 5.64
N THR A 74 -1.22 6.91 4.95
CA THR A 74 -1.47 5.81 4.01
C THR A 74 -1.99 4.56 4.74
N LEU A 75 -1.50 4.29 5.95
CA LEU A 75 -2.00 3.21 6.81
C LEU A 75 -3.47 3.44 7.20
N VAL A 76 -3.81 4.65 7.66
CA VAL A 76 -5.20 5.01 8.02
C VAL A 76 -6.12 4.84 6.83
N LEU A 77 -5.73 5.31 5.65
CA LEU A 77 -6.49 5.10 4.41
C LEU A 77 -6.67 3.62 4.10
N GLY A 78 -5.61 2.82 4.22
CA GLY A 78 -5.66 1.37 3.99
C GLY A 78 -6.59 0.65 4.96
N PHE A 79 -6.53 0.98 6.26
CA PHE A 79 -7.44 0.43 7.26
C PHE A 79 -8.88 0.86 7.01
N PHE A 80 -9.11 2.15 6.70
CA PHE A 80 -10.44 2.68 6.40
C PHE A 80 -11.08 1.96 5.20
N VAL A 81 -10.34 1.79 4.11
CA VAL A 81 -10.77 0.97 2.96
C VAL A 81 -11.00 -0.48 3.41
N GLY A 82 -10.15 -1.01 4.29
CA GLY A 82 -10.23 -2.36 4.83
C GLY A 82 -11.48 -2.67 5.65
N LEU A 83 -12.13 -1.66 6.26
CA LEU A 83 -13.36 -1.81 7.04
C LEU A 83 -14.55 -2.24 6.17
N PHE A 84 -14.53 -1.92 4.88
CA PHE A 84 -15.56 -2.35 3.95
C PHE A 84 -15.29 -3.79 3.51
N GLY A 85 -16.10 -4.74 4.00
CA GLY A 85 -15.89 -6.18 3.79
C GLY A 85 -15.65 -6.61 2.33
N LYS A 86 -16.27 -5.92 1.36
CA LYS A 86 -16.09 -6.19 -0.09
C LYS A 86 -14.69 -5.83 -0.62
N VAL A 87 -14.01 -4.88 0.00
CA VAL A 87 -12.68 -4.39 -0.39
C VAL A 87 -11.62 -4.62 0.70
N ARG A 88 -11.93 -5.44 1.72
CA ARG A 88 -11.02 -5.77 2.83
C ARG A 88 -9.61 -6.17 2.38
N ARG A 89 -9.52 -7.07 1.38
CA ARG A 89 -8.21 -7.52 0.84
C ARG A 89 -7.46 -6.40 0.12
N MET A 90 -8.17 -5.45 -0.49
CA MET A 90 -7.56 -4.26 -1.09
C MET A 90 -7.04 -3.31 -0.01
N GLY A 91 -7.81 -3.05 1.05
CA GLY A 91 -7.36 -2.25 2.20
C GLY A 91 -6.12 -2.82 2.87
N MET A 92 -6.09 -4.14 3.11
CA MET A 92 -4.88 -4.81 3.63
C MET A 92 -3.70 -4.71 2.65
N GLY A 93 -3.97 -4.79 1.34
CA GLY A 93 -2.97 -4.53 0.30
C GLY A 93 -2.34 -3.14 0.45
N ILE A 94 -3.16 -2.10 0.62
CA ILE A 94 -2.69 -0.70 0.79
C ILE A 94 -1.77 -0.60 2.01
N VAL A 95 -2.17 -1.21 3.13
CA VAL A 95 -1.36 -1.21 4.36
C VAL A 95 -0.01 -1.88 4.14
N VAL A 96 0.01 -3.08 3.53
CA VAL A 96 1.27 -3.79 3.25
C VAL A 96 2.12 -3.02 2.24
N GLY A 97 1.50 -2.44 1.22
CA GLY A 97 2.17 -1.59 0.23
C GLY A 97 2.83 -0.38 0.88
N ALA A 98 2.15 0.29 1.82
CA ALA A 98 2.71 1.40 2.57
C ALA A 98 3.91 0.96 3.41
N LEU A 99 3.81 -0.14 4.16
CA LEU A 99 4.93 -0.64 4.99
C LEU A 99 6.16 -0.99 4.16
N VAL A 100 5.97 -1.73 3.07
CA VAL A 100 7.07 -2.10 2.16
C VAL A 100 7.65 -0.86 1.50
N GLY A 101 6.81 0.06 1.01
CA GLY A 101 7.25 1.32 0.43
C GLY A 101 8.08 2.16 1.39
N THR A 102 7.64 2.27 2.65
CA THR A 102 8.37 3.01 3.68
C THR A 102 9.71 2.35 3.97
N ALA A 103 9.76 1.03 4.09
CA ALA A 103 11.02 0.30 4.31
C ALA A 103 12.00 0.50 3.15
N VAL A 104 11.51 0.43 1.90
CA VAL A 104 12.33 0.66 0.69
C VAL A 104 12.85 2.09 0.64
N LEU A 105 11.97 3.09 0.81
CA LEU A 105 12.38 4.50 0.73
C LEU A 105 13.31 4.90 1.88
N ALA A 106 13.05 4.42 3.10
CA ALA A 106 13.95 4.63 4.24
C ALA A 106 15.30 3.94 4.01
N GLY A 107 15.30 2.70 3.51
CA GLY A 107 16.53 1.98 3.17
C GLY A 107 17.35 2.70 2.09
N LEU A 108 16.70 3.16 1.01
CA LEU A 108 17.34 3.97 -0.02
C LEU A 108 17.92 5.27 0.54
N PHE A 109 17.19 5.95 1.43
CA PHE A 109 17.68 7.15 2.08
C PHE A 109 18.94 6.90 2.91
N LEU A 110 18.97 5.79 3.67
CA LEU A 110 20.15 5.39 4.46
C LEU A 110 21.36 5.03 3.59
N LEU A 111 21.15 4.48 2.39
CA LEU A 111 22.22 4.12 1.45
C LEU A 111 22.80 5.32 0.69
N VAL A 112 22.03 6.41 0.54
CA VAL A 112 22.45 7.62 -0.20
C VAL A 112 23.11 8.66 0.72
N ARG A 113 23.07 8.44 2.05
CA ARG A 113 23.71 9.29 3.06
C ARG A 113 25.21 9.00 3.17
#